data_AF-A0A6V7VT59-F1
#
_entry.id   AF-A0A6V7VT59-F1
#
_cell.length_a   1.000
_cell.length_b   1.000
_cell.length_c   1.000
_cell.angle_alpha   90.00
_cell.angle_beta   90.00
_cell.angle_gamma   90.00
#
_symmetry.space_group_name_H-M   'P 1'
#
loop_
_entity.id
_entity.type
_entity.pdbx_description
1 polymer ?
#
loop_
_entity_poly.entity_id
_entity_poly.type
_entity_poly.pdbx_seq_one_letter_code
_entity_poly.pdbx_strand_id
1 'polypeptide(L)'
;MYIPFTASYLAWESGFETWIRKDGVMPAFVAKNSKYSCDERINKWSEITYTKSVAHFKRASLTKVEYALLIAIIFTKSDAKGLSPKGKEVLYNESVKFTKILLRYNQRRLGVIEGAQRLDECFRLINVAIENEHFMRLMLHYHTKYYSMNSIKLNYSMDSTR
;
A
#
# COMPACT_ATOMS: atom_id res chain seq x y z
N MET A 1 6.89 -5.64 2.43
CA MET A 1 6.15 -5.91 1.18
C MET A 1 5.18 -4.76 1.00
N TYR A 2 5.15 -4.07 -0.14
CA TYR A 2 4.24 -2.95 -0.42
C TYR A 2 2.82 -3.46 -0.71
N ILE A 3 2.24 -4.14 0.27
CA ILE A 3 0.87 -4.64 0.26
C ILE A 3 -0.11 -3.51 -0.07
N PRO A 4 0.02 -2.30 0.50
CA PRO A 4 -0.88 -1.19 0.20
C PRO A 4 -0.93 -0.78 -1.25
N PHE A 5 0.24 -0.69 -1.89
CA PHE A 5 0.33 -0.28 -3.29
C PHE A 5 -0.39 -1.27 -4.20
N THR A 6 -0.14 -2.56 -3.97
CA THR A 6 -0.72 -3.64 -4.78
C THR A 6 -2.21 -3.80 -4.52
N ALA A 7 -2.64 -3.77 -3.26
CA ALA A 7 -4.05 -3.90 -2.90
C ALA A 7 -4.88 -2.71 -3.41
N SER A 8 -4.34 -1.49 -3.36
CA SER A 8 -5.01 -0.30 -3.88
C SER A 8 -5.20 -0.35 -5.40
N TYR A 9 -4.15 -0.76 -6.12
CA TYR A 9 -4.21 -0.92 -7.58
C TYR A 9 -5.25 -1.97 -7.99
N LEU A 10 -5.20 -3.17 -7.40
CA LEU A 10 -6.12 -4.26 -7.73
C LEU A 10 -7.58 -3.93 -7.38
N ALA A 11 -7.80 -3.23 -6.26
CA ALA A 11 -9.13 -2.75 -5.89
C ALA A 11 -9.70 -1.80 -6.95
N TRP A 12 -8.91 -0.79 -7.34
CA TRP A 12 -9.31 0.14 -8.39
C TRP A 12 -9.53 -0.56 -9.74
N GLU A 13 -8.61 -1.43 -10.16
CA GLU A 13 -8.72 -2.18 -11.42
C GLU A 13 -10.00 -3.03 -11.47
N SER A 14 -10.41 -3.56 -10.32
CA SER A 14 -11.63 -4.36 -10.18
C SER A 14 -12.90 -3.52 -9.94
N GLY A 15 -12.80 -2.19 -9.98
CA GLY A 15 -13.94 -1.27 -9.81
C GLY A 15 -14.36 -1.02 -8.37
N PHE A 16 -13.56 -1.41 -7.38
CA PHE A 16 -13.85 -1.19 -5.97
C PHE A 16 -13.28 0.14 -5.46
N GLU A 17 -13.96 0.74 -4.48
CA GLU A 17 -13.55 1.99 -3.85
C GLU A 17 -12.78 1.80 -2.54
N THR A 18 -12.58 0.55 -2.13
CA THR A 18 -11.80 0.17 -0.96
C THR A 18 -11.02 -1.12 -1.24
N TRP A 19 -9.98 -1.39 -0.45
CA TRP A 19 -9.19 -2.60 -0.62
C TRP A 19 -10.05 -3.85 -0.60
N ILE A 20 -9.73 -4.76 -1.52
CA ILE A 20 -10.23 -6.13 -1.50
C ILE A 20 -9.01 -7.03 -1.38
N ARG A 21 -9.02 -7.90 -0.36
CA ARG A 21 -8.00 -8.94 -0.23
C ARG A 21 -8.14 -9.93 -1.40
N LYS A 22 -7.07 -10.70 -1.68
CA LYS A 22 -7.08 -11.71 -2.77
C LYS A 22 -8.21 -12.75 -2.66
N ASP A 23 -8.77 -12.94 -1.47
CA ASP A 23 -9.89 -13.83 -1.16
C ASP A 23 -11.28 -13.18 -1.37
N GLY A 24 -11.34 -11.96 -1.93
CA GLY A 24 -12.59 -11.22 -2.14
C GLY A 24 -13.11 -10.53 -0.87
N VAL A 25 -12.44 -10.68 0.27
CA VAL A 25 -12.87 -10.08 1.53
C VAL A 25 -12.38 -8.63 1.61
N MET A 26 -13.33 -7.70 1.66
CA MET A 26 -13.02 -6.34 2.10
C MET A 26 -12.53 -6.39 3.55
N PRO A 27 -11.39 -5.77 3.91
CA PRO A 27 -10.97 -5.66 5.30
C PRO A 27 -12.06 -4.98 6.13
N ALA A 28 -12.91 -5.78 6.77
CA ALA A 28 -14.00 -5.34 7.63
C ALA A 28 -13.46 -4.85 8.99
N PHE A 29 -12.31 -4.19 9.00
CA PHE A 29 -11.71 -3.75 10.26
C PHE A 29 -12.48 -2.61 10.91
N VAL A 30 -13.25 -1.83 10.14
CA VAL A 30 -13.85 -0.59 10.65
C VAL A 30 -15.34 -0.43 10.37
N ALA A 31 -15.89 -1.00 9.30
CA ALA A 31 -17.29 -0.70 8.95
C ALA A 31 -18.34 -1.44 9.80
N LYS A 32 -18.03 -2.57 10.44
CA LYS A 32 -19.08 -3.42 11.08
C LYS A 32 -18.72 -4.09 12.41
N ASN A 33 -17.50 -3.94 12.91
CA ASN A 33 -17.17 -4.53 14.21
C ASN A 33 -17.41 -3.47 15.31
N SER A 34 -18.48 -3.66 16.08
CA SER A 34 -18.90 -2.77 17.18
C SER A 34 -17.79 -2.50 18.21
N LYS A 35 -16.75 -3.33 18.22
CA LYS A 35 -15.56 -3.17 19.06
C LYS A 35 -14.69 -1.97 18.67
N TYR A 36 -14.72 -1.54 17.40
CA TYR A 36 -13.86 -0.45 16.89
C TYR A 36 -14.64 0.81 16.51
N SER A 37 -15.98 0.77 16.52
CA SER A 37 -16.82 1.89 16.05
C SER A 37 -16.55 3.19 16.82
N CYS A 38 -16.09 3.11 18.07
CA CYS A 38 -15.76 4.25 18.91
C CYS A 38 -14.26 4.62 18.92
N ASP A 39 -13.38 3.85 18.25
CA ASP A 39 -11.94 4.13 18.22
C ASP A 39 -11.57 4.99 17.01
N GLU A 40 -11.62 6.31 17.22
CA GLU A 40 -11.33 7.31 16.18
C GLU A 40 -9.97 7.12 15.51
N ARG A 41 -8.97 6.59 16.22
CA ARG A 41 -7.62 6.38 15.67
C ARG A 41 -7.61 5.25 14.65
N ILE A 42 -8.18 4.10 15.01
CA ILE A 42 -8.35 2.98 14.08
C ILE A 42 -9.21 3.40 12.89
N ASN A 43 -10.31 4.12 13.14
CA ASN A 43 -11.21 4.58 12.09
C ASN A 43 -10.48 5.51 11.11
N LYS A 44 -9.72 6.48 11.61
CA LYS A 44 -8.92 7.39 10.77
C LYS A 44 -7.84 6.64 9.97
N TRP A 45 -7.05 5.77 10.62
CA TRP A 45 -5.96 5.07 9.92
C TRP A 45 -6.47 4.06 8.90
N SER A 46 -7.59 3.40 9.18
CA SER A 46 -8.23 2.48 8.23
C SER A 46 -8.81 3.21 7.03
N GLU A 47 -9.42 4.38 7.22
CA GLU A 47 -9.94 5.20 6.10
C GLU A 47 -8.79 5.64 5.19
N ILE A 48 -7.66 6.07 5.76
CA ILE A 48 -6.45 6.40 5.01
C ILE A 48 -5.95 5.18 4.24
N THR A 49 -5.77 4.06 4.94
CA THR A 49 -5.14 2.84 4.41
C THR A 49 -5.99 2.18 3.34
N TYR A 50 -7.31 2.05 3.52
CA TYR A 50 -8.15 1.21 2.68
C TYR A 50 -8.95 1.98 1.64
N THR A 51 -9.38 3.20 1.93
CA THR A 51 -10.30 3.96 1.06
C THR A 51 -9.57 5.08 0.33
N LYS A 52 -8.88 5.97 1.08
CA LYS A 52 -8.16 7.10 0.48
C LYS A 52 -7.04 6.62 -0.43
N SER A 53 -6.37 5.54 -0.05
CA SER A 53 -5.35 4.88 -0.87
C SER A 53 -5.85 4.53 -2.28
N VAL A 54 -7.02 3.91 -2.43
CA VAL A 54 -7.63 3.53 -3.71
C VAL A 54 -7.99 4.76 -4.54
N ALA A 55 -8.48 5.82 -3.90
CA ALA A 55 -8.83 7.06 -4.59
C ALA A 55 -7.65 7.71 -5.32
N HIS A 56 -6.43 7.58 -4.81
CA HIS A 56 -5.23 8.05 -5.50
C HIS A 56 -4.95 7.29 -6.79
N PHE A 57 -5.17 5.98 -6.82
CA PHE A 57 -5.04 5.17 -8.04
C PHE A 57 -6.15 5.45 -9.03
N LYS A 58 -7.38 5.66 -8.57
CA LYS A 58 -8.51 6.08 -9.41
C LYS A 58 -8.20 7.40 -10.12
N ARG A 59 -7.69 8.39 -9.38
CA ARG A 59 -7.32 9.70 -9.94
C ARG A 59 -6.16 9.58 -10.93
N ALA A 60 -5.13 8.82 -10.58
CA ALA A 60 -3.98 8.67 -11.45
C ALA A 60 -4.28 7.83 -12.70
N SER A 61 -5.23 6.88 -12.63
CA SER A 61 -5.61 5.99 -13.74
C SER A 61 -4.39 5.36 -14.41
N LEU A 62 -3.61 4.60 -13.62
CA LEU A 62 -2.38 3.97 -14.10
C LEU A 62 -2.67 2.94 -15.20
N THR A 63 -1.89 2.98 -16.27
CA THR A 63 -1.85 1.86 -17.21
C THR A 63 -1.16 0.65 -16.57
N LYS A 64 -1.44 -0.56 -17.10
CA LYS A 64 -0.78 -1.81 -16.67
C LYS A 64 0.75 -1.72 -16.79
N VAL A 65 1.25 -1.03 -17.83
CA VAL A 65 2.69 -0.82 -18.05
C VAL A 65 3.28 0.12 -17.01
N GLU A 66 2.63 1.25 -16.73
CA GLU A 66 3.05 2.17 -15.66
C GLU A 66 3.09 1.45 -14.30
N TYR A 67 2.05 0.69 -13.98
CA TYR A 67 1.98 -0.09 -12.75
C TYR A 67 3.14 -1.10 -12.62
N ALA A 68 3.38 -1.91 -13.66
CA ALA A 68 4.47 -2.90 -13.64
C ALA A 68 5.85 -2.26 -13.46
N LEU A 69 6.09 -1.12 -14.14
CA LEU A 69 7.35 -0.39 -14.01
C LEU A 69 7.50 0.27 -12.62
N LEU A 70 6.42 0.80 -12.05
CA LEU A 70 6.44 1.34 -10.69
C LEU A 70 6.74 0.27 -9.65
N ILE A 71 6.17 -0.92 -9.79
CA ILE A 71 6.51 -2.07 -8.96
C ILE A 71 8.01 -2.38 -9.07
N ALA A 72 8.57 -2.46 -10.27
CA ALA A 72 9.99 -2.72 -10.48
C ALA A 72 10.89 -1.65 -9.82
N ILE A 73 10.52 -0.37 -9.93
CA ILE A 73 11.22 0.75 -9.28
C ILE A 73 11.16 0.62 -7.75
N ILE A 74 10.00 0.29 -7.19
CA ILE A 74 9.80 0.10 -5.75
C ILE A 74 10.68 -1.05 -5.21
N PHE A 75 10.83 -2.14 -5.96
CA PHE A 75 11.64 -3.29 -5.57
C PHE A 75 13.15 -3.11 -5.77
N THR A 76 13.57 -2.10 -6.53
CA THR A 76 14.99 -1.82 -6.83
C THR A 76 15.59 -0.71 -5.96
N LYS A 77 15.07 -0.55 -4.74
CA LYS A 77 15.60 0.41 -3.75
C LYS A 77 16.99 0.01 -3.26
N SER A 78 17.99 0.83 -3.58
CA SER A 78 19.40 0.60 -3.22
C SER A 78 19.77 1.03 -1.79
N ASP A 79 18.87 1.72 -1.09
CA ASP A 79 19.07 2.23 0.27
C ASP A 79 18.75 1.21 1.37
N ALA A 80 18.36 -0.02 1.01
CA ALA A 80 18.03 -1.06 1.98
C ALA A 80 19.23 -1.40 2.89
N LYS A 81 18.97 -1.51 4.19
CA LYS A 81 19.95 -1.93 5.19
C LYS A 81 20.39 -3.38 4.93
N GLY A 82 21.67 -3.67 5.17
CA GLY A 82 22.23 -5.01 5.01
C GLY A 82 22.72 -5.36 3.60
N LEU A 83 22.61 -4.44 2.63
CA LEU A 83 23.17 -4.64 1.29
C LEU A 83 24.67 -4.34 1.23
N SER A 84 25.41 -5.20 0.52
CA SER A 84 26.80 -4.93 0.15
C SER A 84 26.89 -3.72 -0.80
N PRO A 85 28.04 -3.02 -0.88
CA PRO A 85 28.23 -1.92 -1.83
C PRO A 85 27.88 -2.33 -3.27
N LYS A 86 28.28 -3.54 -3.68
CA LYS A 86 27.94 -4.06 -5.01
C LYS A 86 26.44 -4.29 -5.20
N GLY A 87 25.75 -4.80 -4.18
CA GLY A 87 24.30 -4.98 -4.22
C GLY A 87 23.56 -3.65 -4.36
N LYS A 88 24.01 -2.61 -3.64
CA LYS A 88 23.45 -1.25 -3.76
C LYS A 88 23.63 -0.69 -5.18
N GLU A 89 24.81 -0.87 -5.76
CA GLU A 89 25.10 -0.44 -7.14
C GLU A 89 24.18 -1.14 -8.16
N VAL A 90 24.02 -2.46 -8.05
CA VAL A 90 23.14 -3.23 -8.94
C VAL A 90 21.69 -2.75 -8.86
N LEU A 91 21.15 -2.59 -7.65
CA LEU A 91 19.78 -2.12 -7.46
C LEU A 91 19.60 -0.68 -7.97
N TYR A 92 20.57 0.19 -7.74
CA TYR A 92 20.54 1.55 -8.26
C TYR A 92 20.47 1.57 -9.79
N ASN A 93 21.31 0.77 -10.46
CA ASN A 93 21.33 0.69 -11.91
C ASN A 93 20.00 0.19 -12.49
N GLU A 94 19.39 -0.83 -11.87
CA GLU A 94 18.08 -1.32 -12.28
C GLU A 94 16.96 -0.29 -12.03
N SER A 95 16.98 0.42 -10.89
CA SER A 95 16.02 1.50 -10.61
C SER A 95 16.09 2.62 -11.65
N VAL A 96 17.31 3.05 -12.01
CA VAL A 96 17.53 4.04 -13.07
C VAL A 96 17.04 3.54 -14.42
N LYS A 97 17.28 2.27 -14.75
CA LYS A 97 16.83 1.65 -16.00
C LYS A 97 15.30 1.62 -16.10
N PHE A 98 14.61 1.14 -15.06
CA PHE A 98 13.14 1.12 -15.06
C PHE A 98 12.54 2.52 -15.11
N THR A 99 13.15 3.50 -14.42
CA THR A 99 12.74 4.91 -14.50
C THR A 99 12.86 5.46 -15.93
N LYS A 100 13.96 5.18 -16.62
CA LYS A 100 14.16 5.58 -18.02
C LYS A 100 13.15 4.91 -18.96
N ILE A 101 12.82 3.64 -18.73
CA ILE A 101 11.80 2.93 -19.50
C ILE A 101 10.43 3.58 -19.30
N LEU A 102 10.06 3.90 -18.05
CA LEU A 102 8.80 4.56 -17.72
C LEU A 102 8.69 5.94 -18.36
N LEU A 103 9.76 6.75 -18.28
CA LEU A 103 9.81 8.06 -18.93
C LEU A 103 9.58 7.94 -20.44
N ARG A 104 10.33 7.05 -21.12
CA ARG A 104 10.21 6.86 -22.57
C ARG A 104 8.83 6.34 -22.97
N TYR A 105 8.25 5.44 -22.18
CA TYR A 105 6.89 4.94 -22.39
C TYR A 105 5.87 6.09 -22.33
N ASN A 106 5.95 6.93 -21.30
CA ASN A 106 5.06 8.08 -21.13
C ASN A 106 5.27 9.12 -22.25
N GLN A 107 6.53 9.42 -22.60
CA GLN A 107 6.84 10.39 -23.65
C GLN A 107 6.35 9.95 -25.04
N ARG A 108 6.42 8.66 -25.35
CA ARG A 108 5.88 8.12 -26.60
C ARG A 108 4.35 8.22 -26.69
N ARG A 109 3.66 8.15 -25.54
CA ARG A 109 2.18 8.22 -25.49
C ARG A 109 1.64 9.64 -25.43
N LEU A 110 2.32 10.53 -24.72
CA LEU A 110 1.78 11.83 -24.32
C LEU A 110 2.53 13.02 -24.91
N GLY A 111 3.75 12.83 -25.42
CA GLY A 111 4.67 13.92 -25.77
C GLY A 111 5.77 14.10 -24.73
N VAL A 112 6.82 14.87 -25.09
CA VAL A 112 8.04 14.98 -24.28
C VAL A 112 7.77 15.61 -22.91
N ILE A 113 6.97 16.68 -22.87
CA ILE A 113 6.69 17.47 -21.66
C ILE A 113 5.67 16.75 -20.79
N GLU A 114 4.54 16.38 -21.39
CA GLU A 114 3.43 15.69 -20.74
C GLU A 114 3.88 14.31 -20.22
N GLY A 115 4.76 13.62 -20.96
CA GLY A 115 5.36 12.37 -20.52
C GLY A 115 6.24 12.52 -19.28
N ALA A 116 6.96 13.63 -19.15
CA ALA A 116 7.73 13.95 -17.95
C ALA A 116 6.83 14.32 -16.76
N GLN A 117 5.77 15.10 -16.99
CA GLN A 117 4.76 15.39 -15.96
C GLN A 117 4.08 14.11 -15.46
N ARG A 118 3.77 13.18 -16.38
CA ARG A 118 3.20 11.88 -16.04
C ARG A 118 4.13 11.01 -15.20
N LEU A 119 5.44 11.07 -15.44
CA LEU A 119 6.43 10.37 -14.60
C LEU A 119 6.39 10.89 -13.15
N ASP A 120 6.31 12.20 -12.97
CA ASP A 120 6.22 12.84 -11.65
C ASP A 120 4.92 12.45 -10.92
N GLU A 121 3.78 12.40 -11.62
CA GLU A 121 2.53 11.84 -11.07
C GLU A 121 2.67 10.39 -10.62
N CYS A 122 3.34 9.56 -11.42
CA CYS A 122 3.58 8.15 -11.07
C CYS A 122 4.44 8.03 -9.80
N PHE A 123 5.44 8.91 -9.61
CA PHE A 123 6.26 8.93 -8.40
C PHE A 123 5.53 9.47 -7.18
N ARG A 124 4.61 10.44 -7.33
CA ARG A 124 3.72 10.84 -6.23
C ARG A 124 2.92 9.66 -5.66
N LEU A 125 2.48 8.72 -6.50
CA LEU A 125 1.80 7.51 -6.02
C LEU A 125 2.69 6.61 -5.17
N ILE A 126 4.00 6.53 -5.46
CA ILE A 126 4.94 5.78 -4.63
C ILE A 126 4.98 6.39 -3.22
N ASN A 127 5.03 7.71 -3.11
CA ASN A 127 5.04 8.41 -1.81
C ASN A 127 3.76 8.14 -1.03
N VAL A 128 2.60 8.27 -1.68
CA VAL A 128 1.30 7.90 -1.09
C VAL A 128 1.31 6.45 -0.58
N ALA A 129 1.94 5.53 -1.33
CA ALA A 129 2.06 4.14 -0.91
C ALA A 129 2.89 3.95 0.37
N ILE A 130 3.99 4.69 0.49
CA ILE A 130 4.86 4.66 1.66
C ILE A 130 4.10 5.18 2.89
N GLU A 131 3.33 6.26 2.73
CA GLU A 131 2.47 6.79 3.80
C GLU A 131 1.39 5.78 4.21
N ASN A 132 0.72 5.15 3.24
CA ASN A 132 -0.29 4.12 3.52
C ASN A 132 0.31 2.89 4.22
N GLU A 133 1.52 2.47 3.85
CA GLU A 133 2.25 1.41 4.55
C GLU A 133 2.55 1.78 6.00
N HIS A 134 2.91 3.05 6.26
CA HIS A 134 3.12 3.54 7.62
C HIS A 134 1.83 3.47 8.45
N PHE A 135 0.70 3.97 7.93
CA PHE A 135 -0.59 3.91 8.64
C PHE A 135 -1.09 2.48 8.85
N MET A 136 -0.89 1.60 7.86
CA MET A 136 -1.21 0.17 7.99
C MET A 136 -0.41 -0.45 9.15
N ARG A 137 0.88 -0.15 9.27
CA ARG A 137 1.72 -0.65 10.38
C ARG A 137 1.28 -0.10 11.73
N LEU A 138 0.97 1.19 11.83
CA LEU A 138 0.45 1.80 13.05
C LEU A 138 -0.86 1.12 13.49
N MET A 139 -1.78 0.94 12.56
CA MET A 139 -3.05 0.27 12.79
C MET A 139 -2.86 -1.19 13.23
N LEU A 140 -2.01 -1.97 12.56
CA LEU A 140 -1.73 -3.35 12.93
C LEU A 140 -1.08 -3.46 14.31
N HIS A 141 -0.12 -2.58 14.62
CA HIS A 141 0.54 -2.54 15.92
C HIS A 141 -0.45 -2.21 17.04
N TYR A 142 -1.26 -1.16 16.85
CA TYR A 142 -2.26 -0.72 17.81
C TYR A 142 -3.35 -1.79 18.01
N HIS A 143 -3.83 -2.40 16.93
CA HIS A 143 -4.78 -3.52 17.02
C HIS A 143 -4.20 -4.69 17.82
N THR A 144 -2.96 -5.08 17.56
CA THR A 144 -2.28 -6.15 18.31
C THR A 144 -2.19 -5.78 19.79
N LYS A 145 -1.76 -4.56 20.12
CA LYS A 145 -1.57 -4.14 21.51
C LYS A 145 -2.86 -4.07 22.32
N TYR A 146 -3.93 -3.54 21.75
CA TYR A 146 -5.15 -3.20 22.52
C TYR A 146 -6.32 -4.17 22.32
N TYR A 147 -6.33 -4.92 21.21
CA TYR A 147 -7.49 -5.74 20.85
C TYR A 147 -7.18 -7.24 20.72
N SER A 148 -5.91 -7.62 20.50
CA SER A 148 -5.50 -9.02 20.46
C SER A 148 -5.17 -9.63 21.83
N MET A 149 -4.94 -8.81 22.88
CA MET A 149 -4.69 -9.30 24.25
C MET A 149 -5.96 -9.73 25.03
N ASN A 150 -7.16 -9.48 24.50
CA ASN A 150 -8.42 -9.80 25.20
C ASN A 150 -9.06 -11.13 24.78
N SER A 151 -8.52 -11.85 23.79
CA SER A 151 -9.01 -13.20 23.43
C SER A 151 -8.42 -14.32 24.29
N ILE A 152 -7.39 -14.04 25.09
CA ILE A 152 -6.77 -15.05 26.00
C ILE A 152 -7.40 -15.01 27.40
N LYS A 153 -7.98 -13.89 27.84
CA LYS A 153 -8.58 -13.78 29.19
C LYS A 153 -10.04 -14.26 29.31
N LEU A 154 -10.74 -14.49 28.19
CA LEU A 154 -12.13 -14.99 28.22
C LEU A 154 -12.23 -16.52 28.22
N ASN A 155 -11.13 -17.24 27.98
CA ASN A 155 -11.11 -18.72 27.99
C ASN A 155 -10.55 -19.32 29.29
N TYR A 156 -10.12 -18.50 30.27
CA TYR A 156 -9.64 -19.00 31.57
C TYR A 156 -10.59 -18.68 32.75
N SER A 157 -11.72 -18.01 32.49
CA SER A 157 -12.71 -17.68 33.54
C SER A 157 -14.02 -18.45 33.41
N MET A 158 -14.14 -19.42 32.49
CA MET A 158 -15.32 -20.29 32.36
C MET A 158 -15.06 -21.76 32.74
N ASP A 159 -13.84 -22.13 33.12
CA ASP A 159 -13.47 -23.50 33.50
C ASP A 159 -13.21 -23.71 35.00
N SER A 160 -13.51 -22.72 35.86
CA SER A 160 -13.33 -22.84 37.34
C SER A 160 -14.63 -23.00 38.13
N THR A 161 -15.72 -23.42 37.49
CA THR A 161 -17.00 -23.72 38.17
C THR A 161 -17.65 -24.97 37.58
N ARG A 162 -17.04 -26.13 37.82
CA ARG A 162 -17.71 -27.43 37.84
C ARG A 162 -17.13 -28.29 38.94
#